data_AF-A0A4R6XZY0-F1
#
_entry.id   AF-A0A4R6XZY0-F1
#
_cell.length_a   1.000
_cell.length_b   1.000
_cell.length_c   1.000
_cell.angle_alpha   90.00
_cell.angle_beta   90.00
_cell.angle_gamma   90.00
#
_symmetry.space_group_name_H-M   'P 1'
#
loop_
_entity.id
_entity.type
_entity.pdbx_description
1 polymer ?
#
loop_
_entity_poly.entity_id
_entity_poly.type
_entity_poly.pdbx_seq_one_letter_code
_entity_poly.pdbx_strand_id
1 'polypeptide(L)'
;GKRLAASVAKGISFFTQGGGIKLFAAKGAVEIQAQSDEMHIIAEKVMKLISTKSKIEIVAKDEILMTAGGSYIRINSSGIEEGTPGNWKAWAGEHDTPGPKSLFYEREKKDLARRFAMLDLTGKGFKDSKIKVYDTIKHEVVWEQKFDSQGFTPVYHGEGLGLGDYQALAGYDGWSGLFEDFDEESRKGKEGDFHPGEHSPNETI
;
A
#
# COMPACT_ATOMS: atom_id res chain seq x y z
N GLY A 1 17.15 25.51 12.58
CA GLY A 1 16.12 24.54 13.00
C GLY A 1 16.57 23.14 12.64
N LYS A 2 16.16 22.11 13.39
CA LYS A 2 16.62 20.70 13.19
C LYS A 2 15.74 19.91 12.21
N ARG A 3 14.41 20.03 12.28
CA ARG A 3 13.43 19.44 11.31
C ARG A 3 12.04 20.05 11.50
N LEU A 4 11.20 20.00 10.47
CA LEU A 4 9.74 20.17 10.56
C LEU A 4 9.10 18.81 10.28
N ALA A 5 8.19 18.38 11.15
CA ALA A 5 7.38 17.18 10.96
C ALA A 5 5.92 17.55 11.24
N ALA A 6 5.01 17.09 10.38
CA ALA A 6 3.57 17.28 10.53
C ALA A 6 2.89 15.92 10.37
N SER A 7 2.00 15.60 11.32
CA SER A 7 1.10 14.45 11.27
C SER A 7 -0.32 14.98 11.43
N VAL A 8 -1.23 14.55 10.56
CA VAL A 8 -2.61 15.05 10.53
C VAL A 8 -3.57 13.89 10.38
N ALA A 9 -4.59 13.84 11.21
CA ALA A 9 -5.51 12.69 11.21
C ALA A 9 -6.56 12.72 10.07
N LYS A 10 -6.54 13.70 9.17
CA LYS A 10 -7.57 13.84 8.09
C LYS A 10 -6.98 14.31 6.77
N GLY A 11 -6.05 15.26 6.77
CA GLY A 11 -5.44 15.74 5.53
C GLY A 11 -4.70 17.07 5.66
N ILE A 12 -3.88 17.36 4.65
CA ILE A 12 -3.18 18.63 4.42
C ILE A 12 -3.48 19.05 2.98
N SER A 13 -3.70 20.35 2.76
CA SER A 13 -3.81 20.94 1.42
C SER A 13 -2.87 22.14 1.29
N PHE A 14 -2.16 22.21 0.16
CA PHE A 14 -1.33 23.34 -0.22
C PHE A 14 -1.86 23.95 -1.50
N PHE A 15 -2.09 25.26 -1.49
CA PHE A 15 -2.60 25.99 -2.64
C PHE A 15 -1.86 27.31 -2.80
N THR A 16 -1.57 27.68 -4.06
CA THR A 16 -0.96 28.96 -4.40
C THR A 16 -1.62 29.53 -5.66
N GLN A 17 -1.98 30.82 -5.64
CA GLN A 17 -2.62 31.45 -6.79
C GLN A 17 -1.61 31.98 -7.84
N GLY A 18 -0.39 32.36 -7.44
CA GLY A 18 0.59 32.96 -8.36
C GLY A 18 2.05 32.57 -8.17
N GLY A 19 2.43 32.00 -7.02
CA GLY A 19 3.82 31.68 -6.70
C GLY A 19 4.29 30.27 -7.07
N GLY A 20 3.35 29.34 -7.29
CA GLY A 20 3.63 27.92 -7.46
C GLY A 20 4.18 27.26 -6.19
N ILE A 21 4.43 25.96 -6.27
CA ILE A 21 5.04 25.16 -5.20
C ILE A 21 6.38 24.64 -5.71
N LYS A 22 7.42 24.72 -4.87
CA LYS A 22 8.73 24.13 -5.14
C LYS A 22 9.17 23.30 -3.94
N LEU A 23 9.54 22.04 -4.20
CA LEU A 23 10.03 21.10 -3.19
C LEU A 23 11.47 20.73 -3.54
N PHE A 24 12.40 20.98 -2.61
CA PHE A 24 13.82 20.75 -2.83
C PHE A 24 14.46 20.03 -1.64
N ALA A 25 15.33 19.07 -1.93
CA ALA A 25 16.27 18.48 -0.96
C ALA A 25 17.70 18.65 -1.51
N ALA A 26 18.55 19.40 -0.81
CA ALA A 26 19.96 19.56 -1.22
C ALA A 26 20.78 18.27 -1.03
N LYS A 27 20.39 17.48 -0.02
CA LYS A 27 20.89 16.14 0.28
C LYS A 27 19.72 15.33 0.85
N GLY A 28 19.76 14.01 0.68
CA GLY A 28 18.68 13.10 1.09
C GLY A 28 17.61 12.94 0.02
N ALA A 29 16.82 11.86 0.14
CA ALA A 29 15.76 11.54 -0.80
C ALA A 29 14.52 12.43 -0.58
N VAL A 30 13.77 12.64 -1.66
CA VAL A 30 12.38 13.11 -1.60
C VAL A 30 11.52 11.89 -1.89
N GLU A 31 10.69 11.51 -0.92
CA GLU A 31 9.76 10.39 -1.04
C GLU A 31 8.33 10.93 -0.98
N ILE A 32 7.50 10.53 -1.93
CA ILE A 32 6.07 10.85 -1.99
C ILE A 32 5.35 9.52 -2.20
N GLN A 33 4.39 9.22 -1.34
CA GLN A 33 3.69 7.94 -1.34
C GLN A 33 2.21 8.16 -1.02
N ALA A 34 1.34 7.45 -1.71
CA ALA A 34 -0.04 7.18 -1.30
C ALA A 34 -0.10 5.67 -1.00
N GLN A 35 -0.26 5.29 0.26
CA GLN A 35 -0.04 3.90 0.70
C GLN A 35 -1.25 2.99 0.49
N SER A 36 -2.45 3.57 0.52
CA SER A 36 -3.73 2.85 0.45
C SER A 36 -4.68 3.42 -0.60
N ASP A 37 -4.25 4.43 -1.36
CA ASP A 37 -5.09 5.15 -2.30
C ASP A 37 -4.28 5.65 -3.51
N GLU A 38 -4.94 6.31 -4.45
CA GLU A 38 -4.40 6.79 -5.70
C GLU A 38 -3.47 8.00 -5.53
N MET A 39 -2.51 8.13 -6.46
CA MET A 39 -1.69 9.33 -6.62
C MET A 39 -2.00 10.01 -7.95
N HIS A 40 -2.45 11.26 -7.89
CA HIS A 40 -2.71 12.10 -9.06
C HIS A 40 -1.63 13.17 -9.20
N ILE A 41 -0.88 13.15 -10.30
CA ILE A 41 0.06 14.23 -10.68
C ILE A 41 -0.42 14.80 -12.01
N ILE A 42 -0.92 16.03 -11.99
CA ILE A 42 -1.57 16.65 -13.15
C ILE A 42 -0.93 18.00 -13.43
N ALA A 43 -0.65 18.27 -14.70
CA ALA A 43 -0.13 19.55 -15.18
C ALA A 43 -0.89 19.97 -16.45
N GLU A 44 -1.37 21.22 -16.50
CA GLU A 44 -2.07 21.77 -17.68
C GLU A 44 -1.14 21.92 -18.90
N LYS A 45 0.13 22.23 -18.65
CA LYS A 45 1.14 22.46 -19.69
C LYS A 45 2.07 21.27 -19.82
N VAL A 46 3.29 21.39 -19.29
CA VAL A 46 4.35 20.42 -19.49
C VAL A 46 4.67 19.72 -18.18
N MET A 47 4.65 18.39 -18.19
CA MET A 47 5.24 17.55 -17.16
C MET A 47 6.63 17.07 -17.60
N LYS A 48 7.61 17.10 -16.68
CA LYS A 48 8.96 16.58 -16.93
C LYS A 48 9.37 15.63 -15.80
N LEU A 49 9.70 14.39 -16.14
CA LEU A 49 10.32 13.41 -15.24
C LEU A 49 11.76 13.19 -15.72
N ILE A 50 12.75 13.62 -14.94
CA ILE A 50 14.16 13.68 -15.37
C ILE A 50 15.06 13.15 -14.26
N SER A 51 15.90 12.17 -14.60
CA SER A 51 17.06 11.74 -13.82
C SER A 51 18.32 12.20 -14.53
N THR A 52 19.17 13.01 -13.86
CA THR A 52 20.34 13.63 -14.51
C THR A 52 21.61 12.78 -14.45
N LYS A 53 21.60 11.70 -13.66
CA LYS A 53 22.80 10.90 -13.39
C LYS A 53 22.62 9.38 -13.51
N SER A 54 21.38 8.89 -13.51
CA SER A 54 21.11 7.46 -13.45
C SER A 54 19.81 7.16 -14.21
N LYS A 55 18.93 6.34 -13.66
CA LYS A 55 17.70 5.84 -14.29
C LYS A 55 16.43 6.54 -13.80
N ILE A 56 15.36 6.33 -14.55
CA ILE A 56 13.96 6.47 -14.14
C ILE A 56 13.38 5.05 -14.14
N GLU A 57 12.71 4.66 -13.06
CA GLU A 57 12.03 3.38 -12.96
C GLU A 57 10.53 3.62 -12.85
N ILE A 58 9.76 3.01 -13.75
CA ILE A 58 8.30 3.01 -13.74
C ILE A 58 7.89 1.55 -13.68
N VAL A 59 7.22 1.18 -12.59
CA VAL A 59 6.85 -0.20 -12.31
C VAL A 59 5.38 -0.21 -11.89
N ALA A 60 4.62 -1.13 -12.47
CA ALA A 60 3.26 -1.43 -12.05
C ALA A 60 3.11 -2.93 -11.84
N LYS A 61 2.20 -3.31 -10.93
CA LYS A 61 1.82 -4.71 -10.74
C LYS A 61 1.02 -5.23 -11.93
N ASP A 62 0.07 -4.43 -12.40
CA ASP A 62 -0.93 -4.86 -13.37
C ASP A 62 -0.68 -4.27 -14.77
N GLU A 63 -0.61 -2.94 -14.90
CA GLU A 63 -0.46 -2.28 -16.21
C GLU A 63 0.27 -0.94 -16.14
N ILE A 64 1.08 -0.66 -17.16
CA ILE A 64 1.55 0.68 -17.52
C ILE A 64 0.90 1.05 -18.86
N LEU A 65 0.17 2.17 -18.90
CA LEU A 65 -0.42 2.72 -20.11
C LEU A 65 0.08 4.15 -20.34
N MET A 66 0.72 4.38 -21.49
CA MET A 66 1.17 5.70 -21.94
C MET A 66 0.40 6.07 -23.21
N THR A 67 -0.22 7.25 -23.26
CA THR A 67 -1.03 7.68 -24.42
C THR A 67 -0.70 9.10 -24.86
N ALA A 68 -0.79 9.36 -26.16
CA ALA A 68 -0.66 10.69 -26.74
C ALA A 68 -1.31 10.76 -28.12
N GLY A 69 -2.25 11.69 -28.33
CA GLY A 69 -2.86 11.95 -29.64
C GLY A 69 -3.49 10.71 -30.30
N GLY A 70 -4.02 9.78 -29.50
CA GLY A 70 -4.58 8.49 -29.96
C GLY A 70 -3.55 7.36 -30.16
N SER A 71 -2.24 7.64 -30.05
CA SER A 71 -1.22 6.59 -29.98
C SER A 71 -1.01 6.13 -28.55
N TYR A 72 -0.56 4.89 -28.35
CA TYR A 72 -0.30 4.34 -27.02
C TYR A 72 0.82 3.29 -27.01
N ILE A 73 1.36 3.09 -25.81
CA ILE A 73 2.15 1.92 -25.41
C ILE A 73 1.50 1.36 -24.15
N ARG A 74 1.16 0.08 -24.18
CA ARG A 74 0.62 -0.67 -23.03
C ARG A 74 1.57 -1.81 -22.67
N ILE A 75 1.86 -1.96 -21.39
CA ILE A 75 2.71 -3.01 -20.84
C ILE A 75 1.94 -3.70 -19.72
N ASN A 76 1.66 -4.99 -19.86
CA ASN A 76 0.97 -5.79 -18.84
C ASN A 76 1.36 -7.28 -18.96
N SER A 77 0.66 -8.16 -18.24
CA SER A 77 0.92 -9.61 -18.26
C SER A 77 0.73 -10.28 -19.63
N SER A 78 0.03 -9.63 -20.57
CA SER A 78 -0.16 -10.12 -21.94
C SER A 78 1.00 -9.74 -22.87
N GLY A 79 1.90 -8.85 -22.43
CA GLY A 79 3.08 -8.41 -23.18
C GLY A 79 3.18 -6.89 -23.35
N ILE A 80 3.82 -6.47 -24.44
CA ILE A 80 3.98 -5.07 -24.85
C ILE A 80 3.13 -4.85 -26.11
N GLU A 81 2.25 -3.86 -26.07
CA GLU A 81 1.36 -3.49 -27.17
C GLU A 81 1.60 -2.01 -27.54
N GLU A 82 1.96 -1.76 -28.80
CA GLU A 82 2.13 -0.42 -29.36
C GLU A 82 1.08 -0.16 -30.44
N GLY A 83 0.35 0.93 -30.36
CA GLY A 83 -0.68 1.29 -31.33
C GLY A 83 -0.63 2.76 -31.74
N THR A 84 -0.89 3.05 -33.01
CA THR A 84 -0.98 4.41 -33.53
C THR A 84 -1.94 4.50 -34.72
N PRO A 85 -2.74 5.57 -34.85
CA PRO A 85 -3.55 5.81 -36.05
C PRO A 85 -2.71 6.29 -37.25
N GLY A 86 -1.45 6.70 -37.01
CA GLY A 86 -0.55 7.23 -38.03
C GLY A 86 0.53 6.23 -38.45
N ASN A 87 1.63 6.76 -38.99
CA ASN A 87 2.79 5.95 -39.34
C ASN A 87 3.64 5.65 -38.10
N TRP A 88 3.91 4.37 -37.83
CA TRP A 88 4.95 3.95 -36.90
C TRP A 88 6.31 3.93 -37.61
N LYS A 89 7.31 4.62 -37.07
CA LYS A 89 8.65 4.71 -37.65
C LYS A 89 9.70 4.32 -36.62
N ALA A 90 10.38 3.20 -36.86
CA ALA A 90 11.52 2.75 -36.05
C ALA A 90 12.83 2.99 -36.82
N TRP A 91 13.73 3.79 -36.25
CA TRP A 91 15.08 4.00 -36.77
C TRP A 91 16.05 3.20 -35.92
N ALA A 92 16.62 2.12 -36.48
CA ALA A 92 17.55 1.24 -35.75
C ALA A 92 18.70 0.75 -36.64
N GLY A 93 19.84 0.46 -36.02
CA GLY A 93 20.96 -0.22 -36.67
C GLY A 93 20.74 -1.73 -36.86
N GLU A 94 19.89 -2.34 -36.02
CA GLU A 94 19.55 -3.76 -36.02
C GLU A 94 18.19 -3.98 -35.34
N HIS A 95 17.51 -5.09 -35.67
CA HIS A 95 16.27 -5.53 -35.05
C HIS A 95 16.38 -7.02 -34.69
N ASP A 96 16.76 -7.32 -33.45
CA ASP A 96 16.84 -8.69 -32.94
C ASP A 96 15.50 -9.16 -32.38
N THR A 97 15.18 -10.43 -32.62
CA THR A 97 14.00 -11.12 -32.06
C THR A 97 14.42 -12.33 -31.21
N PRO A 98 15.22 -12.12 -30.14
CA PRO A 98 15.55 -13.20 -29.23
C PRO A 98 14.26 -13.68 -28.55
N GLY A 99 14.21 -14.96 -28.19
CA GLY A 99 13.06 -15.52 -27.48
C GLY A 99 12.68 -14.73 -26.21
N PRO A 100 11.51 -15.02 -25.62
CA PRO A 100 10.97 -14.23 -24.52
C PRO A 100 11.91 -14.20 -23.30
N LYS A 101 11.95 -13.04 -22.62
CA LYS A 101 12.67 -12.82 -21.37
C LYS A 101 11.79 -12.04 -20.41
N SER A 102 11.84 -12.38 -19.12
CA SER A 102 11.02 -11.75 -18.08
C SER A 102 11.90 -11.09 -17.01
N LEU A 103 11.40 -10.01 -16.43
CA LEU A 103 11.95 -9.33 -15.25
C LEU A 103 10.77 -8.95 -14.36
N PHE A 104 10.80 -9.40 -13.11
CA PHE A 104 9.81 -9.03 -12.11
C PHE A 104 10.41 -8.02 -11.16
N TYR A 105 9.67 -6.95 -10.86
CA TYR A 105 10.07 -6.04 -9.80
C TYR A 105 9.73 -6.68 -8.45
N GLU A 106 10.78 -7.00 -7.70
CA GLU A 106 10.62 -7.39 -6.31
C GLU A 106 10.50 -6.11 -5.48
N ARG A 107 9.30 -5.85 -4.94
CA ARG A 107 9.12 -4.81 -3.93
C ARG A 107 10.07 -5.13 -2.77
N GLU A 108 10.77 -4.12 -2.24
CA GLU A 108 11.55 -4.30 -1.02
C GLU A 108 10.65 -4.88 0.08
N LYS A 109 10.87 -6.16 0.36
CA LYS A 109 10.31 -6.85 1.51
C LYS A 109 11.05 -6.31 2.72
N LYS A 110 10.47 -5.32 3.42
CA LYS A 110 11.00 -4.93 4.72
C LYS A 110 10.72 -6.08 5.67
N ASP A 111 11.77 -6.64 6.28
CA ASP A 111 11.64 -7.56 7.40
C ASP A 111 10.93 -6.84 8.54
N LEU A 112 9.62 -7.05 8.64
CA LEU A 112 8.84 -6.59 9.76
C LEU A 112 9.03 -7.61 10.88
N ALA A 113 9.94 -7.31 11.80
CA ALA A 113 10.04 -8.03 13.07
C ALA A 113 8.79 -7.70 13.91
N ARG A 114 7.86 -8.65 14.01
CA ARG A 114 6.61 -8.48 14.76
C ARG A 114 6.63 -9.36 16.00
N ARG A 115 6.16 -8.85 17.12
CA ARG A 115 5.89 -9.63 18.33
C ARG A 115 4.44 -9.41 18.72
N PHE A 116 3.68 -10.49 18.85
CA PHE A 116 2.27 -10.41 19.22
C PHE A 116 2.10 -10.61 20.72
N ALA A 117 1.09 -9.96 21.29
CA ALA A 117 0.74 -10.08 22.69
C ALA A 117 -0.76 -10.40 22.84
N MET A 118 -1.09 -11.36 23.70
CA MET A 118 -2.45 -11.71 24.07
C MET A 118 -2.55 -11.68 25.60
N LEU A 119 -3.06 -10.56 26.10
CA LEU A 119 -3.09 -10.21 27.52
C LEU A 119 -4.54 -9.94 27.96
N ASP A 120 -4.87 -10.27 29.20
CA ASP A 120 -6.11 -9.80 29.83
C ASP A 120 -6.01 -8.31 30.20
N LEU A 121 -7.11 -7.75 30.72
CA LEU A 121 -7.18 -6.34 31.13
C LEU A 121 -6.24 -5.98 32.30
N THR A 122 -5.65 -6.97 32.96
CA THR A 122 -4.67 -6.80 34.04
C THR A 122 -3.22 -6.97 33.55
N GLY A 123 -3.03 -7.26 32.26
CA GLY A 123 -1.72 -7.51 31.66
C GLY A 123 -1.21 -8.94 31.82
N LYS A 124 -2.05 -9.88 32.27
CA LYS A 124 -1.66 -11.29 32.41
C LYS A 124 -1.90 -12.05 31.10
N GLY A 125 -0.91 -12.85 30.70
CA GLY A 125 -1.00 -13.68 29.52
C GLY A 125 -2.05 -14.78 29.60
N PHE A 126 -2.70 -15.04 28.46
CA PHE A 126 -3.60 -16.18 28.30
C PHE A 126 -2.78 -17.47 28.10
N LYS A 127 -2.85 -18.39 29.07
CA LYS A 127 -2.13 -19.67 28.99
C LYS A 127 -2.68 -20.54 27.86
N ASP A 128 -1.82 -21.28 27.16
CA ASP A 128 -2.14 -22.25 26.11
C ASP A 128 -2.79 -21.67 24.84
N SER A 129 -2.80 -20.35 24.70
CA SER A 129 -3.25 -19.69 23.47
C SER A 129 -2.21 -19.83 22.36
N LYS A 130 -2.70 -19.74 21.12
CA LYS A 130 -1.95 -19.91 19.88
C LYS A 130 -2.19 -18.71 18.97
N ILE A 131 -1.26 -18.50 18.05
CA ILE A 131 -1.37 -17.57 16.95
C ILE A 131 -1.10 -18.29 15.63
N LYS A 132 -1.83 -17.91 14.58
CA LYS A 132 -1.54 -18.26 13.19
C LYS A 132 -1.45 -16.98 12.38
N VAL A 133 -0.38 -16.79 11.64
CA VAL A 133 -0.24 -15.72 10.65
C VAL A 133 -0.54 -16.31 9.29
N TYR A 134 -1.47 -15.68 8.59
CA TYR A 134 -1.97 -16.06 7.27
C TYR A 134 -1.52 -15.03 6.25
N ASP A 135 -0.85 -15.47 5.18
CA ASP A 135 -0.50 -14.64 4.03
C ASP A 135 -1.76 -14.45 3.18
N THR A 136 -2.25 -13.21 3.08
CA THR A 136 -3.51 -12.89 2.37
C THR A 136 -3.34 -12.93 0.85
N ILE A 137 -2.11 -12.93 0.35
CA ILE A 137 -1.80 -13.01 -1.08
C ILE A 137 -1.70 -14.47 -1.52
N LYS A 138 -1.00 -15.30 -0.76
CA LYS A 138 -0.80 -16.72 -1.08
C LYS A 138 -1.92 -17.64 -0.59
N HIS A 139 -2.79 -17.11 0.27
CA HIS A 139 -3.88 -17.85 0.89
C HIS A 139 -3.43 -19.04 1.75
N GLU A 140 -2.30 -18.91 2.47
CA GLU A 140 -1.74 -19.99 3.30
C GLU A 140 -1.31 -19.51 4.70
N VAL A 141 -1.26 -20.45 5.65
CA VAL A 141 -0.67 -20.20 6.98
C VAL A 141 0.84 -20.27 6.84
N VAL A 142 1.51 -19.16 7.13
CA VAL A 142 2.97 -19.02 6.97
C VAL A 142 3.71 -19.08 8.30
N TRP A 143 3.01 -18.92 9.42
CA TRP A 143 3.60 -19.04 10.75
C TRP A 143 2.58 -19.41 11.82
N GLU A 144 2.93 -20.32 12.71
CA GLU A 144 2.09 -20.72 13.84
C GLU A 144 2.95 -20.84 15.10
N GLN A 145 2.49 -20.26 16.21
CA GLN A 145 3.19 -20.31 17.49
C GLN A 145 2.22 -20.35 18.68
N LYS A 146 2.76 -20.67 19.85
CA LYS A 146 2.09 -20.48 21.14
C LYS A 146 2.55 -19.19 21.81
N PHE A 147 1.65 -18.56 22.56
CA PHE A 147 2.05 -17.50 23.49
C PHE A 147 2.75 -18.12 24.71
N ASP A 148 3.77 -17.44 25.22
CA ASP A 148 4.45 -17.80 26.45
C ASP A 148 3.57 -17.53 27.69
N SER A 149 4.05 -17.89 28.89
CA SER A 149 3.32 -17.65 30.14
C SER A 149 3.10 -16.16 30.45
N GLN A 150 3.83 -15.26 29.80
CA GLN A 150 3.67 -13.82 29.91
C GLN A 150 2.72 -13.27 28.84
N GLY A 151 2.21 -14.11 27.93
CA GLY A 151 1.26 -13.75 26.89
C GLY A 151 1.90 -13.17 25.64
N PHE A 152 3.17 -13.48 25.37
CA PHE A 152 3.87 -13.00 24.19
C PHE A 152 4.32 -14.14 23.28
N THR A 153 4.43 -13.85 21.98
CA THR A 153 5.06 -14.78 21.04
C THR A 153 6.58 -14.55 20.98
N PRO A 154 7.34 -15.51 20.43
CA PRO A 154 8.64 -15.20 19.81
C PRO A 154 8.47 -14.13 18.72
N VAL A 155 9.56 -13.46 18.35
CA VAL A 155 9.54 -12.51 17.24
C VAL A 155 9.30 -13.29 15.94
N TYR A 156 8.25 -12.90 15.23
CA TYR A 156 8.02 -13.32 13.86
C TYR A 156 8.87 -12.47 12.94
N HIS A 157 9.78 -13.11 12.21
CA HIS A 157 10.49 -12.53 11.09
C HIS A 157 9.72 -12.93 9.83
N GLY A 158 8.73 -12.11 9.46
CA GLY A 158 7.93 -12.35 8.27
C GLY A 158 8.71 -12.06 7.02
N GLU A 159 9.54 -13.02 6.59
CA GLU A 159 10.27 -12.93 5.33
C GLU A 159 9.25 -12.81 4.18
N GLY A 160 9.06 -11.59 3.70
CA GLY A 160 8.28 -11.30 2.51
C GLY A 160 6.82 -10.92 2.67
N LEU A 161 6.36 -10.58 3.88
CA LEU A 161 5.04 -9.98 4.09
C LEU A 161 5.17 -8.47 4.34
N GLY A 162 4.55 -7.65 3.51
CA GLY A 162 4.43 -6.21 3.72
C GLY A 162 3.37 -5.85 4.78
N LEU A 163 3.28 -4.57 5.12
CA LEU A 163 2.13 -4.02 5.86
C LEU A 163 0.85 -4.29 5.06
N GLY A 164 -0.15 -4.91 5.68
CA GLY A 164 -1.43 -5.28 5.05
C GLY A 164 -1.48 -6.63 4.33
N ASP A 165 -0.35 -7.31 4.14
CA ASP A 165 -0.26 -8.58 3.39
C ASP A 165 -0.54 -9.83 4.26
N TYR A 166 -1.03 -9.64 5.50
CA TYR A 166 -1.28 -10.75 6.40
C TYR A 166 -2.46 -10.50 7.36
N GLN A 167 -3.03 -11.60 7.85
CA GLN A 167 -3.97 -11.64 8.98
C GLN A 167 -3.36 -12.50 10.09
N ALA A 168 -3.47 -12.05 11.35
CA ALA A 168 -3.10 -12.85 12.50
C ALA A 168 -4.34 -13.35 13.24
N LEU A 169 -4.48 -14.66 13.40
CA LEU A 169 -5.56 -15.28 14.17
C LEU A 169 -4.96 -15.72 15.50
N ALA A 170 -5.38 -15.13 16.62
CA ALA A 170 -4.93 -15.54 17.94
C ALA A 170 -6.09 -16.02 18.83
N GLY A 171 -5.87 -17.11 19.56
CA GLY A 171 -6.90 -17.71 20.40
C GLY A 171 -6.61 -19.16 20.80
N TYR A 172 -7.66 -19.97 20.89
CA TYR A 172 -7.64 -21.36 21.31
C TYR A 172 -8.18 -22.28 20.20
N ASP A 173 -8.00 -23.59 20.34
CA ASP A 173 -8.59 -24.55 19.41
C ASP A 173 -10.12 -24.42 19.43
N GLY A 174 -10.71 -23.95 18.32
CA GLY A 174 -12.15 -23.70 18.18
C GLY A 174 -12.62 -22.26 18.45
N TRP A 175 -11.73 -21.34 18.83
CA TRP A 175 -12.05 -19.91 19.00
C TRP A 175 -10.85 -19.02 18.69
N SER A 176 -10.95 -18.13 17.72
CA SER A 176 -9.88 -17.17 17.38
C SER A 176 -10.42 -15.76 17.25
N GLY A 177 -9.72 -14.79 17.84
CA GLY A 177 -9.83 -13.39 17.46
C GLY A 177 -9.03 -13.13 16.19
N LEU A 178 -9.62 -12.39 15.24
CA LEU A 178 -8.92 -11.87 14.07
C LEU A 178 -8.23 -10.57 14.45
N PHE A 179 -6.92 -10.57 14.31
CA PHE A 179 -6.06 -9.40 14.39
C PHE A 179 -5.63 -9.08 12.97
N GLU A 180 -6.28 -8.09 12.38
CA GLU A 180 -5.70 -7.40 11.23
C GLU A 180 -4.82 -6.30 11.81
N ASP A 181 -3.67 -6.06 11.17
CA ASP A 181 -2.88 -4.87 11.46
C ASP A 181 -3.66 -3.69 10.90
N PHE A 182 -4.66 -3.24 11.66
CA PHE A 182 -5.49 -2.10 11.32
C PHE A 182 -4.63 -0.86 11.52
N ASP A 183 -4.13 -0.29 10.42
CA ASP A 183 -3.65 1.09 10.44
C ASP A 183 -4.78 1.94 11.05
N GLU A 184 -4.49 2.64 12.14
CA GLU A 184 -5.44 3.47 12.89
C GLU A 184 -6.13 4.54 12.02
N GLU A 185 -5.56 4.82 10.83
CA GLU A 185 -6.12 5.73 9.83
C GLU A 185 -7.36 5.18 9.10
N SER A 186 -7.60 3.86 9.11
CA SER A 186 -8.77 3.24 8.45
C SER A 186 -10.11 3.47 9.19
N ARG A 187 -10.09 4.01 10.42
CA ARG A 187 -11.27 4.14 11.28
C ARG A 187 -12.12 5.40 11.06
N LYS A 188 -11.73 6.34 10.18
CA LYS A 188 -12.56 7.52 9.86
C LYS A 188 -13.51 7.27 8.71
N GLY A 189 -14.46 6.36 8.93
CA GLY A 189 -15.51 6.11 7.95
C GLY A 189 -16.53 5.11 8.44
N LYS A 190 -17.27 5.48 9.50
CA LYS A 190 -18.64 5.05 9.83
C LYS A 190 -19.03 5.54 11.23
N GLU A 191 -19.10 6.86 11.41
CA GLU A 191 -20.12 7.41 12.30
C GLU A 191 -21.31 7.68 11.39
N GLY A 192 -22.31 6.80 11.45
CA GLY A 192 -23.61 7.06 10.85
C GLY A 192 -24.23 8.26 11.57
N ASP A 193 -24.77 9.18 10.79
CA ASP A 193 -25.51 10.33 11.26
C ASP A 193 -26.60 9.89 12.25
N PHE A 194 -26.37 10.15 13.54
CA PHE A 194 -27.41 10.13 14.55
C PHE A 194 -27.98 11.54 14.63
N HIS A 195 -29.13 11.77 13.98
CA HIS A 195 -29.92 12.98 14.16
C HIS A 195 -30.81 12.82 15.40
N PRO A 196 -30.62 13.61 16.47
CA PRO A 196 -31.50 13.58 17.62
C PRO A 196 -32.69 14.50 17.37
N GLY A 197 -33.87 13.91 17.22
CA GLY A 197 -35.14 14.63 17.34
C GLY A 197 -36.07 14.43 16.16
N GLU A 198 -37.04 13.53 16.33
CA GLU A 198 -38.45 13.93 16.44
C GLU A 198 -39.25 12.74 16.99
N HIS A 199 -39.79 12.91 18.20
CA HIS A 199 -40.83 12.06 18.76
C HIS A 199 -42.18 12.62 18.36
N SER A 200 -43.08 11.77 17.86
CA SER A 200 -44.50 11.70 18.30
C SER A 200 -45.26 10.60 17.53
N PRO A 201 -46.36 10.06 18.09
CA PRO A 201 -46.48 8.62 18.39
C PRO A 201 -47.58 7.90 17.62
N ASN A 202 -47.56 6.56 17.71
CA ASN A 202 -48.64 5.55 17.64
C ASN A 202 -49.77 5.74 16.59
N GLU A 203 -50.24 4.73 15.85
CA GLU A 203 -50.95 3.53 16.29
C GLU A 203 -51.19 2.62 15.05
N THR A 204 -51.26 1.30 15.30
CA THR A 204 -52.20 0.29 14.75
C THR A 204 -52.96 0.67 13.46
N ILE A 205 -52.99 -0.11 12.37
CA ILE A 205 -53.21 -1.56 12.16
C ILE A 205 -52.44 -1.98 10.90
#